data_AF-A0A2A9NPU3-F1
#
_entry.id   AF-A0A2A9NPU3-F1
#
_cell.length_a   1.000
_cell.length_b   1.000
_cell.length_c   1.000
_cell.angle_alpha   90.00
_cell.angle_beta   90.00
_cell.angle_gamma   90.00
#
_symmetry.space_group_name_H-M   'P 1'
#
loop_
_entity.id
_entity.type
_entity.pdbx_description
1 polymer ?
#
loop_
_entity_poly.entity_id
_entity_poly.type
_entity_poly.pdbx_seq_one_letter_code
_entity_poly.pdbx_strand_id
1 'polypeptide(L)'
;MPPTTTTTEKKGHICPPSNVTHPSGRWESLFVYGFICKFTNLRGKVEGLDTPMDLENALLSREPHPILTQILSRFILNLKPQTRNLSTDQISTTLVAVLSDYFKSSERTVFWNDDLRRNVDPFEQLESGFFATDWDFKLKVLRQLVELQLTHSTLVKGIIDRAWGVTQQKTKKKDAFTAPPDPADPQSQRRLQLVPLGQDRNRRRYWVADDTPRIYVSTNPWKTTATFQTISSTREEYLSALESLKRDAPAPLKRGEKRTRLENAHFDLIEALESRIEVIDTELAVSLTSTCNRV
;
A
#
# COMPACT_ATOMS: atom_id res chain seq x y z
N MET A 1 -44.60 -1.61 -22.12
CA MET A 1 -43.59 -1.98 -21.11
C MET A 1 -42.41 -1.03 -21.28
N PRO A 2 -41.98 -0.32 -20.23
CA PRO A 2 -40.78 0.51 -20.31
C PRO A 2 -39.53 -0.40 -20.37
N PRO A 3 -38.47 0.03 -21.07
CA PRO A 3 -37.25 -0.76 -21.19
C PRO A 3 -36.53 -0.84 -19.83
N THR A 4 -36.27 -2.06 -19.39
CA THR A 4 -35.43 -2.37 -18.24
C THR A 4 -34.02 -1.85 -18.50
N THR A 5 -33.64 -0.76 -17.83
CA THR A 5 -32.26 -0.30 -17.76
C THR A 5 -31.42 -1.39 -17.10
N THR A 6 -30.62 -2.09 -17.89
CA THR A 6 -29.57 -2.99 -17.42
C THR A 6 -28.50 -2.15 -16.74
N THR A 7 -28.65 -1.95 -15.42
CA THR A 7 -27.54 -1.52 -14.57
C THR A 7 -26.44 -2.57 -14.67
N THR A 8 -25.42 -2.29 -15.49
CA THR A 8 -24.18 -3.07 -15.53
C THR A 8 -23.62 -3.13 -14.11
N GLU A 9 -23.69 -4.30 -13.48
CA GLU A 9 -23.11 -4.49 -12.14
C GLU A 9 -21.63 -4.07 -12.17
N LYS A 10 -21.25 -3.19 -11.25
CA LYS A 10 -19.86 -2.77 -11.11
C LYS A 10 -19.05 -4.00 -10.69
N LYS A 11 -18.33 -4.60 -11.63
CA LYS A 11 -17.35 -5.64 -11.33
C LYS A 11 -16.28 -5.06 -10.41
N GLY A 12 -15.94 -5.79 -9.35
CA GLY A 12 -14.82 -5.43 -8.49
C GLY A 12 -13.51 -5.43 -9.29
N HIS A 13 -12.48 -4.76 -8.77
CA HIS A 13 -11.16 -4.83 -9.38
C HIS A 13 -10.60 -6.25 -9.22
N ILE A 14 -10.68 -7.05 -10.29
CA ILE A 14 -10.06 -8.37 -10.38
C ILE A 14 -8.61 -8.15 -10.79
N CYS A 15 -7.67 -8.51 -9.90
CA CYS A 15 -6.26 -8.56 -10.29
C CYS A 15 -6.09 -9.68 -11.32
N PRO A 16 -5.50 -9.42 -12.51
CA PRO A 16 -5.20 -10.48 -13.45
C PRO A 16 -4.30 -11.54 -12.79
N PRO A 17 -4.29 -12.78 -13.30
CA PRO A 17 -3.23 -13.72 -12.97
C PRO A 17 -1.89 -13.04 -13.25
N SER A 18 -1.10 -12.88 -12.20
CA SER A 18 0.19 -12.22 -12.30
C SER A 18 1.25 -13.29 -12.46
N ASN A 19 2.03 -13.24 -13.55
CA ASN A 19 3.20 -14.11 -13.75
C ASN A 19 4.39 -13.70 -12.87
N VAL A 20 4.14 -12.84 -11.87
CA VAL A 20 5.12 -12.35 -10.94
C VAL A 20 5.46 -13.45 -9.94
N THR A 21 6.75 -13.68 -9.74
CA THR A 21 7.28 -14.72 -8.84
C THR A 21 7.66 -14.18 -7.47
N HIS A 22 7.53 -12.87 -7.23
CA HIS A 22 7.99 -12.20 -6.02
C HIS A 22 7.01 -11.08 -5.57
N PRO A 23 6.77 -10.88 -4.26
CA PRO A 23 5.84 -9.86 -3.76
C PRO A 23 6.09 -8.44 -4.32
N SER A 24 7.34 -8.05 -4.54
CA SER A 24 7.71 -6.72 -5.07
C SER A 24 7.08 -6.37 -6.43
N GLY A 25 6.71 -7.36 -7.24
CA GLY A 25 6.05 -7.14 -8.54
C GLY A 25 4.53 -6.95 -8.43
N ARG A 26 3.99 -6.87 -7.22
CA ARG A 26 2.55 -6.73 -6.97
C ARG A 26 2.24 -5.37 -6.37
N TRP A 27 1.23 -4.69 -6.92
CA TRP A 27 0.78 -3.40 -6.40
C TRP A 27 0.25 -3.53 -4.97
N GLU A 28 -0.26 -4.73 -4.62
CA GLU A 28 -0.72 -5.05 -3.28
C GLU A 28 0.38 -4.88 -2.23
N SER A 29 1.65 -5.12 -2.58
CA SER A 29 2.79 -4.92 -1.67
C SER A 29 2.98 -3.44 -1.35
N LEU A 30 2.96 -2.56 -2.37
CA LEU A 30 2.96 -1.11 -2.15
C LEU A 30 1.75 -0.68 -1.32
N PHE A 31 0.57 -1.23 -1.61
CA PHE A 31 -0.66 -0.85 -0.93
C PHE A 31 -0.64 -1.22 0.56
N VAL A 32 -0.24 -2.44 0.89
CA VAL A 32 -0.14 -2.92 2.28
C VAL A 32 0.97 -2.16 3.02
N TYR A 33 2.15 -2.03 2.42
CA TYR A 33 3.25 -1.31 3.06
C TYR A 33 2.94 0.19 3.26
N GLY A 34 2.34 0.84 2.25
CA GLY A 34 1.89 2.22 2.34
C GLY A 34 0.84 2.43 3.46
N PHE A 35 -0.06 1.46 3.67
CA PHE A 35 -0.98 1.50 4.80
C PHE A 35 -0.23 1.40 6.13
N ILE A 36 0.74 0.49 6.24
CA ILE A 36 1.59 0.35 7.44
C ILE A 36 2.27 1.68 7.78
N CYS A 37 2.90 2.34 6.81
CA CYS A 37 3.60 3.60 7.01
C CYS A 37 2.66 4.75 7.46
N LYS A 38 1.42 4.79 6.96
CA LYS A 38 0.53 5.94 7.13
C LYS A 38 -0.45 5.79 8.29
N PHE A 39 -0.90 4.58 8.58
CA PHE A 39 -1.99 4.32 9.55
C PHE A 39 -1.56 3.47 10.74
N THR A 40 -0.31 3.03 10.78
CA THR A 40 0.23 2.28 11.91
C THR A 40 1.50 2.93 12.44
N ASN A 41 2.05 2.36 13.51
CA ASN A 41 3.33 2.73 14.08
C ASN A 41 4.29 1.54 14.05
N LEU A 42 4.11 0.60 13.13
CA LEU A 42 4.89 -0.64 13.09
C LEU A 42 6.29 -0.43 12.48
N ARG A 43 6.40 0.38 11.43
CA ARG A 43 7.69 0.71 10.80
C ARG A 43 8.64 1.34 11.82
N GLY A 44 9.86 0.81 11.94
CA GLY A 44 10.85 1.25 12.91
C GLY A 44 10.57 0.87 14.37
N LYS A 45 9.41 0.24 14.68
CA LYS A 45 9.10 -0.27 16.02
C LYS A 45 9.11 -1.78 16.10
N VAL A 46 8.64 -2.44 15.05
CA VAL A 46 8.78 -3.89 14.89
C VAL A 46 10.19 -4.14 14.42
N GLU A 47 10.93 -4.93 15.19
CA GLU A 47 12.30 -5.26 14.84
C GLU A 47 12.38 -5.91 13.46
N GLY A 48 13.20 -5.31 12.60
CA GLY A 48 13.42 -5.76 11.24
C GLY A 48 12.34 -5.34 10.24
N LEU A 49 11.38 -4.48 10.61
CA LEU A 49 10.42 -3.89 9.66
C LEU A 49 10.75 -2.40 9.45
N ASP A 50 11.74 -2.14 8.60
CA ASP A 50 12.21 -0.78 8.31
C ASP A 50 11.90 -0.40 6.85
N THR A 51 11.97 -1.36 5.95
CA THR A 51 11.84 -1.18 4.50
C THR A 51 10.72 -2.03 3.90
N PRO A 52 10.24 -1.73 2.68
CA PRO A 52 9.30 -2.61 1.99
C PRO A 52 9.90 -3.99 1.69
N MET A 53 11.22 -4.08 1.49
CA MET A 53 11.92 -5.35 1.28
C MET A 53 11.78 -6.28 2.50
N ASP A 54 11.74 -5.75 3.71
CA ASP A 54 11.57 -6.56 4.91
C ASP A 54 10.19 -7.22 4.99
N LEU A 55 9.14 -6.48 4.59
CA LEU A 55 7.80 -7.04 4.45
C LEU A 55 7.78 -8.13 3.37
N GLU A 56 8.40 -7.88 2.22
CA GLU A 56 8.46 -8.82 1.11
C GLU A 56 9.21 -10.11 1.51
N ASN A 57 10.33 -10.00 2.20
CA ASN A 57 11.09 -11.13 2.75
C ASN A 57 10.27 -11.92 3.78
N ALA A 58 9.58 -11.22 4.69
CA ALA A 58 8.73 -11.86 5.68
C ALA A 58 7.59 -12.67 5.03
N LEU A 59 7.02 -12.18 3.91
CA LEU A 59 5.98 -12.87 3.14
C LEU A 59 6.47 -14.16 2.49
N LEU A 60 7.76 -14.23 2.11
CA LEU A 60 8.37 -15.42 1.51
C LEU A 60 8.59 -16.56 2.53
N SER A 61 8.74 -16.23 3.82
CA SER A 61 8.90 -17.25 4.86
C SER A 61 7.69 -18.16 4.95
N ARG A 62 7.90 -19.48 5.00
CA ARG A 62 6.85 -20.49 5.24
C ARG A 62 6.69 -20.87 6.70
N GLU A 63 7.40 -20.18 7.58
CA GLU A 63 7.37 -20.37 9.02
C GLU A 63 6.74 -19.16 9.71
N PRO A 64 6.26 -19.31 10.95
CA PRO A 64 5.78 -18.17 11.72
C PRO A 64 6.84 -17.06 11.83
N HIS A 65 6.52 -15.88 11.32
CA HIS A 65 7.47 -14.79 11.18
C HIS A 65 7.10 -13.62 12.11
N PRO A 66 8.01 -13.11 12.96
CA PRO A 66 7.71 -12.03 13.92
C PRO A 66 7.06 -10.80 13.29
N ILE A 67 7.61 -10.32 12.17
CA ILE A 67 7.04 -9.19 11.41
C ILE A 67 5.57 -9.43 11.04
N LEU A 68 5.26 -10.57 10.41
CA LEU A 68 3.89 -10.89 10.00
C LEU A 68 2.96 -11.05 11.21
N THR A 69 3.43 -11.68 12.30
CA THR A 69 2.65 -11.80 13.54
C THR A 69 2.28 -10.42 14.10
N GLN A 70 3.22 -9.47 14.13
CA GLN A 70 2.94 -8.12 14.62
C GLN A 70 2.02 -7.32 13.70
N ILE A 71 2.19 -7.46 12.38
CA ILE A 71 1.30 -6.83 11.39
C ILE A 71 -0.13 -7.36 11.55
N LEU A 72 -0.29 -8.68 11.56
CA LEU A 72 -1.59 -9.33 11.75
C LEU A 72 -2.23 -8.92 13.08
N SER A 73 -1.45 -8.89 14.16
CA SER A 73 -1.94 -8.49 15.49
C SER A 73 -2.50 -7.07 15.44
N ARG A 74 -1.75 -6.14 14.86
CA ARG A 74 -2.17 -4.74 14.73
C ARG A 74 -3.40 -4.60 13.85
N PHE A 75 -3.45 -5.29 12.70
CA PHE A 75 -4.57 -5.23 11.77
C PHE A 75 -5.85 -5.80 12.40
N ILE A 76 -5.74 -6.92 13.11
CA ILE A 76 -6.86 -7.52 13.84
C ILE A 76 -7.36 -6.55 14.93
N LEU A 77 -6.47 -5.95 15.72
CA LEU A 77 -6.86 -4.99 16.76
C LEU A 77 -7.51 -3.72 16.19
N ASN A 78 -7.08 -3.25 15.02
CA ASN A 78 -7.72 -2.11 14.35
C ASN A 78 -9.16 -2.42 13.91
N LEU A 79 -9.47 -3.68 13.58
CA LEU A 79 -10.80 -4.14 13.18
C LEU A 79 -11.67 -4.55 14.38
N LYS A 80 -11.05 -5.19 15.38
CA LYS A 80 -11.69 -5.69 16.60
C LYS A 80 -10.79 -5.40 17.81
N PRO A 81 -10.90 -4.21 18.44
CA PRO A 81 -10.00 -3.75 19.50
C PRO A 81 -9.98 -4.63 20.76
N GLN A 82 -11.04 -5.40 21.01
CA GLN A 82 -11.17 -6.26 22.20
C GLN A 82 -10.64 -7.69 21.97
N THR A 83 -10.04 -7.95 20.81
CA THR A 83 -9.53 -9.28 20.47
C THR A 83 -8.36 -9.66 21.36
N ARG A 84 -8.44 -10.86 21.94
CA ARG A 84 -7.35 -11.51 22.70
C ARG A 84 -6.75 -12.62 21.82
N ASN A 85 -5.73 -13.33 22.31
CA ASN A 85 -5.16 -14.50 21.61
C ASN A 85 -4.49 -14.15 20.28
N LEU A 86 -3.52 -13.25 20.34
CA LEU A 86 -2.72 -12.78 19.20
C LEU A 86 -1.28 -13.31 19.24
N SER A 87 -1.05 -14.39 20.00
CA SER A 87 0.24 -15.10 19.97
C SER A 87 0.42 -15.78 18.61
N THR A 88 1.67 -16.09 18.29
CA THR A 88 2.07 -16.78 17.05
C THR A 88 1.25 -18.03 16.75
N ASP A 89 0.89 -18.81 17.78
CA ASP A 89 0.15 -20.07 17.62
C ASP A 89 -1.36 -19.87 17.36
N GLN A 90 -1.93 -18.77 17.86
CA GLN A 90 -3.38 -18.53 17.84
C GLN A 90 -3.80 -17.56 16.74
N ILE A 91 -2.87 -16.75 16.24
CA ILE A 91 -3.18 -15.64 15.34
C ILE A 91 -3.81 -16.08 14.01
N SER A 92 -3.45 -17.26 13.50
CA SER A 92 -4.06 -17.83 12.30
C SER A 92 -5.54 -18.13 12.51
N THR A 93 -5.90 -18.77 13.62
CA THR A 93 -7.30 -19.08 13.97
C THR A 93 -8.10 -17.80 14.20
N THR A 94 -7.52 -16.83 14.91
CA THR A 94 -8.15 -15.52 15.15
C THR A 94 -8.39 -14.77 13.83
N LEU A 95 -7.43 -14.81 12.90
CA LEU A 95 -7.53 -14.22 11.58
C LEU A 95 -8.70 -14.80 10.77
N VAL A 96 -8.83 -16.12 10.73
CA VAL A 96 -9.96 -16.82 10.09
C VAL A 96 -11.28 -16.29 10.66
N ALA A 97 -11.43 -16.31 11.98
CA ALA A 97 -12.65 -15.86 12.65
C ALA A 97 -13.00 -14.39 12.34
N VAL A 98 -12.01 -13.51 12.24
CA VAL A 98 -12.20 -12.11 11.86
C VAL A 98 -12.72 -12.01 10.43
N LEU A 99 -12.09 -12.68 9.47
CA LEU A 99 -12.48 -12.62 8.06
C LEU A 99 -13.86 -13.25 7.83
N SER A 100 -14.14 -14.40 8.43
CA SER A 100 -15.45 -15.08 8.31
C SER A 100 -16.61 -14.18 8.79
N ASP A 101 -16.38 -13.30 9.76
CA ASP A 101 -17.41 -12.34 10.19
C ASP A 101 -17.70 -11.26 9.14
N TYR A 102 -16.68 -10.71 8.49
CA TYR A 102 -16.86 -9.72 7.43
C TYR A 102 -17.42 -10.34 6.15
N PHE A 103 -17.10 -11.60 5.88
CA PHE A 103 -17.49 -12.30 4.64
C PHE A 103 -18.98 -12.71 4.62
N LYS A 104 -19.67 -12.61 5.77
CA LYS A 104 -21.14 -12.72 5.86
C LYS A 104 -21.87 -11.57 5.16
N SER A 105 -21.20 -10.44 4.94
CA SER A 105 -21.78 -9.30 4.23
C SER A 105 -21.81 -9.52 2.72
N SER A 106 -22.63 -8.73 2.02
CA SER A 106 -22.68 -8.70 0.55
C SER A 106 -21.59 -7.82 -0.09
N GLU A 107 -20.65 -7.29 0.70
CA GLU A 107 -19.53 -6.51 0.18
C GLU A 107 -18.60 -7.41 -0.61
N ARG A 108 -18.26 -7.04 -1.85
CA ARG A 108 -17.38 -7.86 -2.71
C ARG A 108 -15.93 -7.71 -2.25
N THR A 109 -15.34 -8.79 -1.77
CA THR A 109 -13.94 -8.85 -1.34
C THR A 109 -13.04 -9.39 -2.46
N VAL A 110 -11.73 -9.49 -2.20
CA VAL A 110 -10.80 -10.18 -3.11
C VAL A 110 -11.08 -11.68 -3.24
N PHE A 111 -11.91 -12.23 -2.35
CA PHE A 111 -12.34 -13.63 -2.32
C PHE A 111 -13.81 -13.78 -2.73
N TRP A 112 -14.38 -12.77 -3.40
CA TRP A 112 -15.72 -12.85 -3.98
C TRP A 112 -15.76 -13.90 -5.09
N ASN A 113 -16.72 -14.82 -5.01
CA ASN A 113 -17.04 -15.76 -6.06
C ASN A 113 -18.30 -15.29 -6.79
N ASP A 114 -18.16 -14.96 -8.07
CA ASP A 114 -19.28 -14.44 -8.88
C ASP A 114 -20.39 -15.46 -9.12
N ASP A 115 -20.05 -16.74 -9.23
CA ASP A 115 -21.03 -17.82 -9.46
C ASP A 115 -21.87 -18.07 -8.20
N LEU A 116 -21.22 -18.09 -7.04
CA LEU A 116 -21.87 -18.27 -5.74
C LEU A 116 -22.46 -16.97 -5.17
N ARG A 117 -22.14 -15.82 -5.79
CA ARG A 117 -22.53 -14.47 -5.33
C ARG A 117 -22.28 -14.22 -3.85
N ARG A 118 -21.14 -14.70 -3.35
CA ARG A 118 -20.72 -14.54 -1.96
C ARG A 118 -19.20 -14.56 -1.85
N ASN A 119 -18.70 -14.05 -0.73
CA ASN A 119 -17.32 -14.26 -0.35
C ASN A 119 -17.12 -15.71 0.09
N VAL A 120 -16.06 -16.34 -0.41
CA VAL A 120 -15.66 -17.70 -0.02
C VAL A 120 -14.55 -17.60 1.02
N ASP A 121 -14.53 -18.53 1.97
CA ASP A 121 -13.48 -18.59 2.97
C ASP A 121 -12.16 -19.06 2.32
N PRO A 122 -11.12 -18.23 2.28
CA PRO A 122 -9.85 -18.57 1.65
C PRO A 122 -9.06 -19.63 2.43
N PHE A 123 -9.46 -19.96 3.65
CA PHE A 123 -8.81 -20.97 4.49
C PHE A 123 -9.49 -22.35 4.46
N GLU A 124 -10.68 -22.47 3.86
CA GLU A 124 -11.45 -23.72 3.86
C GLU A 124 -10.70 -24.89 3.21
N GLN A 125 -9.83 -24.61 2.24
CA GLN A 125 -9.02 -25.62 1.53
C GLN A 125 -7.58 -25.73 2.05
N LEU A 126 -7.24 -25.01 3.11
CA LEU A 126 -5.89 -25.00 3.65
C LEU A 126 -5.80 -25.94 4.85
N GLU A 127 -5.05 -27.03 4.67
CA GLU A 127 -4.68 -27.91 5.79
C GLU A 127 -3.64 -27.26 6.72
N SER A 128 -2.93 -26.23 6.22
CA SER A 128 -1.87 -25.54 6.94
C SER A 128 -2.28 -24.09 7.28
N GLY A 129 -1.78 -23.57 8.40
CA GLY A 129 -2.10 -22.21 8.85
C GLY A 129 -1.53 -21.12 7.92
N PHE A 130 -1.93 -19.86 8.17
CA PHE A 130 -1.56 -18.69 7.36
C PHE A 130 -0.06 -18.61 7.01
N PHE A 131 0.82 -18.95 7.95
CA PHE A 131 2.28 -18.85 7.74
C PHE A 131 2.84 -19.87 6.75
N ALA A 132 2.24 -21.05 6.64
CA ALA A 132 2.75 -22.11 5.78
C ALA A 132 2.39 -21.93 4.30
N THR A 133 1.48 -21.00 3.98
CA THR A 133 1.00 -20.77 2.62
C THR A 133 2.01 -20.03 1.76
N ASP A 134 1.74 -19.97 0.45
CA ASP A 134 2.52 -19.16 -0.47
C ASP A 134 2.37 -17.65 -0.20
N TRP A 135 3.36 -16.87 -0.63
CA TRP A 135 3.40 -15.42 -0.44
C TRP A 135 2.23 -14.72 -1.13
N ASP A 136 1.75 -15.21 -2.28
CA ASP A 136 0.63 -14.59 -3.00
C ASP A 136 -0.65 -14.66 -2.17
N PHE A 137 -0.89 -15.79 -1.51
CA PHE A 137 -2.01 -15.96 -0.60
C PHE A 137 -1.91 -15.01 0.59
N LYS A 138 -0.75 -14.97 1.27
CA LYS A 138 -0.51 -14.08 2.41
C LYS A 138 -0.75 -12.63 2.03
N LEU A 139 -0.27 -12.21 0.87
CA LEU A 139 -0.41 -10.85 0.38
C LEU A 139 -1.87 -10.49 0.08
N LYS A 140 -2.65 -11.40 -0.52
CA LYS A 140 -4.10 -11.21 -0.74
C LYS A 140 -4.86 -11.05 0.58
N VAL A 141 -4.52 -11.85 1.58
CA VAL A 141 -5.12 -11.74 2.92
C VAL A 141 -4.75 -10.39 3.57
N LEU A 142 -3.48 -9.98 3.53
CA LEU A 142 -3.06 -8.68 4.05
C LEU A 142 -3.75 -7.51 3.32
N ARG A 143 -3.85 -7.57 1.98
CA ARG A 143 -4.62 -6.60 1.18
C ARG A 143 -6.06 -6.52 1.70
N GLN A 144 -6.71 -7.67 1.87
CA GLN A 144 -8.11 -7.70 2.32
C GLN A 144 -8.27 -7.08 3.70
N LEU A 145 -7.35 -7.35 4.63
CA LEU A 145 -7.37 -6.72 5.95
C LEU A 145 -7.19 -5.21 5.88
N VAL A 146 -6.36 -4.70 4.96
CA VAL A 146 -6.21 -3.26 4.74
C VAL A 146 -7.50 -2.64 4.20
N GLU A 147 -8.14 -3.26 3.21
CA GLU A 147 -9.44 -2.80 2.67
C GLU A 147 -10.53 -2.76 3.73
N LEU A 148 -10.61 -3.81 4.57
CA LEU A 148 -11.54 -3.85 5.70
C LEU A 148 -11.24 -2.73 6.70
N GLN A 149 -9.97 -2.43 6.98
CA GLN A 149 -9.61 -1.37 7.92
C GLN A 149 -9.98 0.01 7.37
N LEU A 150 -9.72 0.28 6.08
CA LEU A 150 -10.09 1.54 5.43
C LEU A 150 -11.62 1.77 5.41
N THR A 151 -12.41 0.69 5.41
CA THR A 151 -13.88 0.76 5.32
C THR A 151 -14.55 0.73 6.69
N HIS A 152 -14.10 -0.15 7.58
CA HIS A 152 -14.81 -0.52 8.82
C HIS A 152 -14.10 -0.10 10.10
N SER A 153 -12.79 0.15 10.09
CA SER A 153 -12.09 0.56 11.32
C SER A 153 -12.47 1.99 11.69
N THR A 154 -13.10 2.17 12.85
CA THR A 154 -13.48 3.49 13.37
C THR A 154 -12.26 4.39 13.61
N LEU A 155 -11.13 3.79 14.01
CA LEU A 155 -9.86 4.50 14.20
C LEU A 155 -9.33 5.04 12.87
N VAL A 156 -9.20 4.18 11.85
CA VAL A 156 -8.66 4.57 10.54
C VAL A 156 -9.58 5.58 9.87
N LYS A 157 -10.90 5.33 9.91
CA LYS A 157 -11.89 6.27 9.38
C LYS A 157 -11.85 7.61 10.10
N GLY A 158 -11.67 7.63 11.42
CA GLY A 158 -11.51 8.87 12.19
C GLY A 158 -10.29 9.68 11.76
N ILE A 159 -9.15 9.02 11.47
CA ILE A 159 -7.95 9.66 10.92
C ILE A 159 -8.26 10.30 9.56
N ILE A 160 -8.92 9.57 8.66
CA ILE A 160 -9.26 10.04 7.31
C ILE A 160 -10.29 11.19 7.38
N ASP A 161 -11.37 11.03 8.15
CA ASP A 161 -12.42 12.04 8.29
C ASP A 161 -11.83 13.36 8.83
N ARG A 162 -10.94 13.28 9.84
CA ARG A 162 -10.22 14.44 10.37
C ARG A 162 -9.34 15.09 9.30
N ALA A 163 -8.55 14.30 8.57
CA ALA A 163 -7.66 14.80 7.54
C ALA A 163 -8.39 15.52 6.39
N TRP A 164 -9.63 15.11 6.08
CA TRP A 164 -10.49 15.76 5.08
C TRP A 164 -11.45 16.81 5.66
N GLY A 165 -11.40 17.07 6.97
CA GLY A 165 -12.30 18.02 7.63
C GLY A 165 -13.77 17.61 7.61
N VAL A 166 -14.06 16.31 7.50
CA VAL A 166 -15.42 15.77 7.51
C VAL A 166 -15.96 15.83 8.94
N THR A 167 -16.70 16.89 9.26
CA THR A 167 -17.37 17.03 10.56
C THR A 167 -18.73 16.34 10.51
N GLN A 168 -18.91 15.25 11.28
CA GLN A 168 -20.19 14.55 11.39
C GLN A 168 -21.28 15.36 12.13
N GLN A 169 -20.93 16.49 12.77
CA GLN A 169 -21.86 17.37 13.50
C GLN A 169 -21.85 18.79 12.94
N LYS A 170 -22.85 19.11 12.11
CA LYS A 170 -23.05 20.46 11.53
C LYS A 170 -23.51 21.53 12.54
N THR A 171 -23.90 21.15 13.76
CA THR A 171 -24.65 22.01 14.69
C THR A 171 -23.90 22.47 15.95
N LYS A 172 -22.62 22.12 16.14
CA LYS A 172 -21.80 22.66 17.24
C LYS A 172 -20.73 23.59 16.68
N LYS A 173 -20.46 24.71 17.39
CA LYS A 173 -19.38 25.66 17.07
C LYS A 173 -18.11 24.87 16.73
N LYS A 174 -17.44 25.22 15.62
CA LYS A 174 -16.19 24.60 15.16
C LYS A 174 -15.21 24.48 16.34
N ASP A 175 -15.08 23.27 16.89
CA ASP A 175 -14.04 22.96 17.86
C ASP A 175 -12.71 22.88 17.11
N ALA A 176 -11.69 23.58 17.61
CA ALA A 176 -10.34 23.57 17.03
C ALA A 176 -9.76 22.14 16.90
N PHE A 177 -10.24 21.19 17.73
CA PHE A 177 -9.87 19.78 17.69
C PHE A 177 -10.40 19.00 16.46
N THR A 178 -11.37 19.55 15.73
CA THR A 178 -11.96 18.93 14.53
C THR A 178 -11.45 19.54 13.22
N ALA A 179 -10.57 20.54 13.30
CA ALA A 179 -9.96 21.12 12.11
C ALA A 179 -9.03 20.10 11.42
N PRO A 180 -8.95 20.13 10.07
CA PRO A 180 -7.89 19.43 9.35
C PRO A 180 -6.53 19.79 9.93
N PRO A 181 -5.64 18.80 10.10
CA PRO A 181 -4.30 19.06 10.61
C PRO A 181 -3.46 19.81 9.57
N ASP A 182 -2.38 20.43 10.03
CA ASP A 182 -1.42 21.15 9.17
C ASP A 182 -0.85 20.22 8.07
N PRO A 183 -0.54 20.70 6.85
CA PRO A 183 0.05 19.87 5.79
C PRO A 183 1.34 19.13 6.16
N ALA A 184 2.07 19.58 7.17
CA ALA A 184 3.26 18.90 7.69
C ALA A 184 2.94 17.73 8.64
N ASP A 185 1.74 17.69 9.22
CA ASP A 185 1.30 16.65 10.14
C ASP A 185 1.28 15.27 9.44
N PRO A 186 1.80 14.19 10.07
CA PRO A 186 1.79 12.84 9.50
C PRO A 186 0.40 12.32 9.11
N GLN A 187 -0.64 12.80 9.78
CA GLN A 187 -2.05 12.46 9.54
C GLN A 187 -2.76 13.51 8.67
N SER A 188 -2.02 14.41 8.02
CA SER A 188 -2.60 15.34 7.05
C SER A 188 -3.05 14.65 5.77
N GLN A 189 -4.00 15.27 5.07
CA GLN A 189 -4.48 14.79 3.78
C GLN A 189 -3.31 14.51 2.81
N ARG A 190 -2.34 15.44 2.75
CA ARG A 190 -1.16 15.32 1.87
C ARG A 190 -0.30 14.10 2.23
N ARG A 191 -0.11 13.83 3.53
CA ARG A 191 0.71 12.71 4.01
C ARG A 191 -0.03 11.37 3.95
N LEU A 192 -1.35 11.36 4.07
CA LEU A 192 -2.17 10.15 3.97
C LEU A 192 -2.44 9.70 2.53
N GLN A 193 -2.41 10.62 1.56
CA GLN A 193 -2.56 10.24 0.16
C GLN A 193 -1.32 9.49 -0.36
N LEU A 194 -1.55 8.52 -1.24
CA LEU A 194 -0.52 7.86 -2.02
C LEU A 194 -0.68 8.27 -3.49
N VAL A 195 -0.05 9.38 -3.85
CA VAL A 195 -0.06 9.92 -5.21
C VAL A 195 1.24 9.56 -5.93
N PRO A 196 1.23 9.48 -7.28
CA PRO A 196 2.48 9.35 -8.01
C PRO A 196 3.41 10.52 -7.68
N LEU A 197 4.70 10.23 -7.54
CA LEU A 197 5.76 11.22 -7.44
C LEU A 197 5.85 12.06 -8.72
N GLY A 198 5.64 11.43 -9.87
CA GLY A 198 5.64 12.09 -11.17
C GLY A 198 5.30 11.13 -12.32
N GLN A 199 5.44 11.62 -13.54
CA GLN A 199 5.14 10.87 -14.75
C GLN A 199 6.20 11.15 -15.83
N ASP A 200 6.69 10.10 -16.49
CA ASP A 200 7.64 10.25 -17.59
C ASP A 200 6.98 10.61 -18.93
N ARG A 201 7.80 10.88 -19.96
CA ARG A 201 7.33 11.17 -21.32
C ARG A 201 6.47 10.07 -21.93
N ASN A 202 6.64 8.83 -21.49
CA ASN A 202 5.90 7.64 -21.93
C ASN A 202 4.62 7.41 -21.10
N ARG A 203 4.23 8.39 -20.28
CA ARG A 203 3.07 8.34 -19.39
C ARG A 203 3.15 7.26 -18.31
N ARG A 204 4.32 6.70 -18.04
CA ARG A 204 4.57 5.84 -16.88
C ARG A 204 4.63 6.71 -15.64
N ARG A 205 3.85 6.36 -14.63
CA ARG A 205 3.81 7.04 -13.34
C ARG A 205 4.74 6.31 -12.38
N TYR A 206 5.32 7.08 -11.48
CA TYR A 206 6.31 6.62 -10.51
C TYR A 206 5.75 6.81 -9.11
N TRP A 207 5.86 5.81 -8.25
CA TRP A 207 5.37 5.83 -6.87
C TRP A 207 6.46 5.45 -5.90
N VAL A 208 6.35 6.05 -4.72
CA VAL A 208 7.24 5.87 -3.58
C VAL A 208 6.34 5.82 -2.34
N ALA A 209 6.60 4.87 -1.43
CA ALA A 209 5.76 4.70 -0.25
C ALA A 209 6.28 5.50 0.95
N ASP A 210 7.59 5.65 1.02
CA ASP A 210 8.36 6.17 2.14
C ASP A 210 9.70 6.74 1.64
N ASP A 211 10.67 6.82 2.55
CA ASP A 211 11.99 7.42 2.34
C ASP A 211 13.05 6.40 1.88
N THR A 212 12.65 5.16 1.56
CA THR A 212 13.56 4.14 1.01
C THR A 212 13.86 4.38 -0.47
N PRO A 213 14.91 3.74 -1.03
CA PRO A 213 15.17 3.78 -2.48
C PRO A 213 14.10 3.04 -3.31
N ARG A 214 13.07 2.44 -2.70
CA ARG A 214 12.04 1.72 -3.43
C ARG A 214 11.30 2.63 -4.42
N ILE A 215 11.33 2.27 -5.70
CA ILE A 215 10.52 2.91 -6.75
C ILE A 215 9.62 1.88 -7.43
N TYR A 216 8.35 2.23 -7.54
CA TYR A 216 7.37 1.49 -8.33
C TYR A 216 6.93 2.26 -9.57
N VAL A 217 6.66 1.53 -10.65
CA VAL A 217 6.24 2.09 -11.94
C VAL A 217 5.03 1.36 -12.49
N SER A 218 4.10 2.12 -13.05
CA SER A 218 2.96 1.61 -13.80
C SER A 218 2.42 2.68 -14.76
N THR A 219 1.86 2.26 -15.89
CA THR A 219 1.12 3.17 -16.79
C THR A 219 -0.24 3.54 -16.20
N ASN A 220 -0.92 2.58 -15.56
CA ASN A 220 -2.14 2.80 -14.79
C ASN A 220 -2.42 1.62 -13.85
N PRO A 221 -2.10 1.70 -12.55
CA PRO A 221 -2.23 0.58 -11.62
C PRO A 221 -3.67 0.11 -11.42
N TRP A 222 -4.66 0.90 -11.87
CA TRP A 222 -6.09 0.61 -11.74
C TRP A 222 -6.68 -0.11 -12.97
N LYS A 223 -5.90 -0.24 -14.05
CA LYS A 223 -6.30 -1.03 -15.22
C LYS A 223 -5.76 -2.44 -15.06
N THR A 224 -6.64 -3.42 -15.18
CA THR A 224 -6.28 -4.83 -15.16
C THR A 224 -5.18 -5.17 -16.17
N THR A 225 -5.14 -4.52 -17.33
CA THR A 225 -4.11 -4.79 -18.35
C THR A 225 -2.75 -4.12 -18.08
N ALA A 226 -2.63 -3.28 -17.05
CA ALA A 226 -1.41 -2.54 -16.80
C ALA A 226 -0.51 -3.30 -15.83
N THR A 227 0.79 -3.34 -16.15
CA THR A 227 1.79 -3.90 -15.25
C THR A 227 2.12 -2.91 -14.14
N PHE A 228 2.45 -3.46 -12.98
CA PHE A 228 3.02 -2.74 -11.86
C PHE A 228 4.39 -3.37 -11.58
N GLN A 229 5.43 -2.55 -11.57
CA GLN A 229 6.81 -3.03 -11.55
C GLN A 229 7.61 -2.29 -10.50
N THR A 230 8.43 -3.04 -9.77
CA THR A 230 9.51 -2.46 -8.98
C THR A 230 10.71 -2.26 -9.88
N ILE A 231 11.28 -1.05 -9.89
CA ILE A 231 12.46 -0.72 -10.70
C ILE A 231 13.70 -0.37 -9.88
N SER A 232 13.54 -0.22 -8.56
CA SER A 232 14.64 0.04 -7.63
C SER A 232 14.29 -0.44 -6.22
N SER A 233 15.30 -1.00 -5.54
CA SER A 233 15.33 -1.52 -4.16
C SER A 233 16.57 -1.06 -3.42
N THR A 234 17.63 -0.69 -4.16
CA THR A 234 18.90 -0.21 -3.61
C THR A 234 19.21 1.20 -4.08
N ARG A 235 20.16 1.84 -3.41
CA ARG A 235 20.64 3.17 -3.79
C ARG A 235 21.20 3.19 -5.22
N GLU A 236 21.93 2.16 -5.60
CA GLU A 236 22.55 2.02 -6.92
C GLU A 236 21.49 1.87 -8.00
N GLU A 237 20.47 1.03 -7.76
CA GLU A 237 19.33 0.89 -8.66
C GLU A 237 18.54 2.20 -8.78
N TYR A 238 18.41 2.95 -7.68
CA TYR A 238 17.72 4.24 -7.66
C TYR A 238 18.43 5.26 -8.56
N LEU A 239 19.75 5.39 -8.39
CA LEU A 239 20.57 6.29 -9.19
C LEU A 239 20.59 5.87 -10.66
N SER A 240 20.69 4.56 -10.95
CA SER A 240 20.61 4.03 -12.31
C SER A 240 19.27 4.34 -12.99
N ALA A 241 18.16 4.23 -12.25
CA ALA A 241 16.83 4.60 -12.73
C ALA A 241 16.73 6.11 -13.03
N LEU A 242 17.30 6.95 -12.15
CA LEU A 242 17.35 8.40 -12.34
C LEU A 242 18.22 8.81 -13.53
N GLU A 243 19.40 8.21 -13.69
CA GLU A 243 20.29 8.44 -14.83
C GLU A 243 19.64 8.01 -16.15
N SER A 244 18.91 6.90 -16.14
CA SER A 244 18.14 6.44 -17.30
C SER A 244 17.04 7.45 -17.66
N LEU A 245 16.33 8.01 -16.68
CA LEU A 245 15.36 9.08 -16.92
C LEU A 245 16.01 10.34 -17.50
N LYS A 246 17.14 10.78 -16.94
CA LYS A 246 17.90 11.94 -17.47
C LYS A 246 18.38 11.74 -18.89
N ARG A 247 18.80 10.53 -19.24
CA ARG A 247 19.22 10.18 -20.61
C ARG A 247 18.06 10.20 -21.60
N ASP A 248 16.88 9.80 -21.13
CA ASP A 248 15.63 9.84 -21.90
C ASP A 248 14.96 11.23 -21.90
N ALA A 249 15.59 12.24 -21.30
CA ALA A 249 15.01 13.57 -21.22
C ALA A 249 14.75 14.18 -22.61
N PRO A 250 13.67 14.94 -22.78
CA PRO A 250 13.39 15.69 -24.01
C PRO A 250 14.56 16.61 -24.38
N ALA A 251 14.75 16.80 -25.69
CA ALA A 251 15.84 17.63 -26.21
C ALA A 251 15.74 19.09 -25.70
N PRO A 252 16.88 19.82 -25.65
CA PRO A 252 16.88 21.24 -25.31
C PRO A 252 15.97 22.04 -26.26
N LEU A 253 15.22 22.99 -25.71
CA LEU A 253 14.35 23.86 -26.49
C LEU A 253 15.16 24.73 -27.46
N LYS A 254 14.66 24.89 -28.69
CA LYS A 254 15.14 25.94 -29.59
C LYS A 254 14.58 27.29 -29.16
N ARG A 255 15.22 28.39 -29.57
CA ARG A 255 14.80 29.75 -29.19
C ARG A 255 13.34 30.01 -29.62
N GLY A 256 12.46 30.27 -28.65
CA GLY A 256 11.04 30.56 -28.86
C GLY A 256 10.10 29.35 -28.72
N GLU A 257 10.63 28.14 -28.54
CA GLU A 257 9.82 26.93 -28.37
C GLU A 257 9.38 26.74 -26.92
N LYS A 258 8.17 26.21 -26.69
CA LYS A 258 7.64 25.89 -25.36
C LYS A 258 7.58 24.39 -25.18
N ARG A 259 7.98 23.90 -24.00
CA ARG A 259 7.80 22.50 -23.62
C ARG A 259 6.32 22.14 -23.54
N THR A 260 6.01 20.92 -23.96
CA THR A 260 4.70 20.31 -23.75
C THR A 260 4.50 19.97 -22.28
N ARG A 261 3.24 19.76 -21.88
CA ARG A 261 2.91 19.34 -20.51
C ARG A 261 3.59 18.03 -20.11
N LEU A 262 3.74 17.08 -21.03
CA LEU A 262 4.38 15.79 -20.76
C LEU A 262 5.88 15.92 -20.56
N GLU A 263 6.52 16.83 -21.30
CA GLU A 263 7.94 17.11 -21.12
C GLU A 263 8.19 17.79 -19.77
N ASN A 264 7.37 18.78 -19.40
CA ASN A 264 7.45 19.39 -18.07
C ASN A 264 7.25 18.34 -16.97
N ALA A 265 6.23 17.48 -17.07
CA ALA A 265 6.00 16.41 -16.09
C ALA A 265 7.19 15.44 -15.95
N HIS A 266 7.91 15.19 -17.04
CA HIS A 266 9.11 14.36 -17.02
C HIS A 266 10.28 15.06 -16.30
N PHE A 267 10.47 16.36 -16.51
CA PHE A 267 11.47 17.13 -15.74
C PHE A 267 11.08 17.25 -14.26
N ASP A 268 9.80 17.50 -13.94
CA ASP A 268 9.29 17.53 -12.57
C ASP A 268 9.54 16.19 -11.85
N LEU A 269 9.39 15.07 -12.57
CA LEU A 269 9.72 13.74 -12.04
C LEU A 269 11.22 13.59 -11.73
N ILE A 270 12.11 14.04 -12.62
CA ILE A 270 13.56 13.99 -12.39
C ILE A 270 13.92 14.81 -11.15
N GLU A 271 13.43 16.04 -11.06
CA GLU A 271 13.67 16.93 -9.91
C GLU A 271 13.16 16.31 -8.61
N ALA A 272 11.94 15.74 -8.62
CA ALA A 272 11.36 15.10 -7.45
C ALA A 272 12.10 13.82 -7.00
N LEU A 273 12.77 13.12 -7.92
CA LEU A 273 13.65 11.99 -7.58
C LEU A 273 15.00 12.49 -7.06
N GLU A 274 15.59 13.50 -7.70
CA GLU A 274 16.84 14.11 -7.23
C GLU A 274 16.72 14.65 -5.80
N SER A 275 15.61 15.32 -5.48
CA SER A 275 15.39 15.91 -4.15
C SER A 275 15.27 14.86 -3.03
N ARG A 276 15.11 13.57 -3.36
CA ARG A 276 14.99 12.49 -2.37
C ARG A 276 16.32 11.83 -2.03
N ILE A 277 17.40 12.11 -2.76
CA ILE A 277 18.69 11.40 -2.59
C ILE A 277 19.20 11.54 -1.14
N GLU A 278 19.19 12.76 -0.58
CA GLU A 278 19.70 13.00 0.78
C GLU A 278 18.88 12.24 1.86
N VAL A 279 17.56 12.20 1.66
CA VAL A 279 16.63 11.54 2.59
C VAL A 279 16.80 10.01 2.51
N ILE A 280 17.00 9.48 1.30
CA ILE A 280 17.32 8.06 1.09
C ILE A 280 18.65 7.69 1.77
N ASP A 281 19.67 8.53 1.61
CA ASP A 281 20.99 8.29 2.20
C ASP A 281 20.92 8.27 3.74
N THR A 282 20.11 9.17 4.30
CA THR A 282 19.82 9.20 5.74
C THR A 282 19.10 7.93 6.19
N GLU A 283 18.07 7.50 5.46
CA GLU A 283 17.28 6.30 5.77
C GLU A 283 18.15 5.02 5.76
N LEU A 284 19.03 4.90 4.76
CA LEU A 284 19.95 3.77 4.64
C LEU A 284 20.98 3.75 5.77
N ALA A 285 21.48 4.91 6.20
CA ALA A 285 22.40 5.00 7.34
C ALA A 285 21.73 4.58 8.66
N VAL A 286 20.46 4.94 8.87
CA VAL A 286 19.67 4.50 10.05
C VAL A 286 19.45 2.99 10.03
N SER A 287 19.19 2.41 8.86
CA SER A 287 19.00 0.96 8.71
C SER A 287 20.29 0.18 9.02
N LEU A 288 21.44 0.69 8.55
CA LEU A 288 22.76 0.08 8.82
C LEU A 288 23.16 0.17 10.30
N THR A 289 22.92 1.31 10.95
CA THR A 289 23.23 1.48 12.39
C THR A 289 22.30 0.63 13.28
N SER A 290 21.03 0.52 12.89
CA SER A 290 20.09 -0.41 13.52
C SER A 290 20.54 -1.87 13.41
N THR A 291 21.23 -2.23 12.32
CA THR A 291 21.78 -3.58 12.12
C THR A 291 23.11 -3.79 12.88
N CYS A 292 23.96 -2.76 12.96
CA CYS A 292 25.27 -2.82 13.63
C CYS A 292 25.17 -2.87 15.17
N ASN A 293 24.19 -2.18 15.76
CA ASN A 293 23.90 -2.27 17.20
C ASN A 293 23.24 -3.60 17.61
N ARG A 294 23.06 -4.55 16.67
CA ARG A 294 22.41 -5.86 16.87
C ARG A 294 23.39 -7.04 16.74
N VAL A 295 24.71 -6.79 16.82
CA VAL A 295 25.76 -7.84 16.93
C VAL A 295 26.33 -7.90 18.34
#